data_AF-A0A9E5WV10-F1
#
_entry.id   AF-A0A9E5WV10-F1
#
_cell.length_a   1.000
_cell.length_b   1.000
_cell.length_c   1.000
_cell.angle_alpha   90.00
_cell.angle_beta   90.00
_cell.angle_gamma   90.00
#
_symmetry.space_group_name_H-M   'P 1'
#
loop_
_entity.id
_entity.type
_entity.pdbx_description
1 polymer ?
#
loop_
_entity_poly.entity_id
_entity_poly.type
_entity_poly.pdbx_seq_one_letter_code
_entity_poly.pdbx_strand_id
1 'polypeptide(L)'
;MLNAFTAPLRSLAIAGAAAFTVAIAAPTTALAHDANISFDGFSFNDDEDLLEQLIALDADDIEELREEMADARVDIRDAIAEIEEAREEVKSAPGGAVIMKVALTTASAVVETTTSRAFKKVKRELARVERELADTRESVGEAEFAETTLAIDMIREELAAIQTSLAELTDAMKA
;
A
#
# COMPACT_ATOMS: atom_id res chain seq x y z
N MET A 1 29.71 19.80 -18.09
CA MET A 1 28.44 19.65 -18.82
C MET A 1 28.12 18.17 -18.88
N LEU A 2 26.87 17.84 -18.53
CA LEU A 2 26.22 16.52 -18.53
C LEU A 2 26.66 15.54 -17.43
N ASN A 3 25.79 15.38 -16.44
CA ASN A 3 25.17 14.07 -16.21
C ASN A 3 23.72 14.31 -15.80
N ALA A 4 22.82 14.06 -16.76
CA ALA A 4 21.41 13.93 -16.51
C ALA A 4 21.19 12.63 -15.73
N PHE A 5 20.86 12.74 -14.45
CA PHE A 5 20.24 11.63 -13.72
C PHE A 5 18.77 11.62 -14.10
N THR A 6 18.46 10.87 -15.15
CA THR A 6 17.12 10.35 -15.38
C THR A 6 16.82 9.36 -14.25
N ALA A 7 16.08 9.79 -13.23
CA ALA A 7 15.52 8.89 -12.24
C ALA A 7 14.41 8.05 -12.90
N PRO A 8 14.44 6.71 -12.81
CA PRO A 8 13.34 5.89 -13.28
C PRO A 8 12.12 6.09 -12.37
N LEU A 9 10.93 5.94 -12.96
CA LEU A 9 9.61 5.97 -12.31
C LEU A 9 9.65 5.25 -10.95
N ARG A 10 9.43 6.02 -9.89
CA ARG A 10 9.43 5.58 -8.48
C ARG A 10 7.98 5.24 -8.13
N SER A 11 7.73 3.98 -7.78
CA SER A 11 6.38 3.44 -7.63
C SER A 11 6.28 2.68 -6.32
N LEU A 12 5.16 2.86 -5.62
CA LEU A 12 4.69 2.06 -4.51
C LEU A 12 4.83 0.54 -4.80
N ALA A 13 5.68 -0.14 -4.04
CA ALA A 13 5.78 -1.60 -4.09
C ALA A 13 4.87 -2.23 -3.04
N ILE A 14 3.54 -2.19 -3.24
CA ILE A 14 2.70 -3.20 -2.56
C ILE A 14 3.00 -4.53 -3.27
N ALA A 15 3.88 -5.34 -2.69
CA ALA A 15 4.28 -6.66 -3.20
C ALA A 15 3.13 -7.67 -3.39
N GLY A 16 1.87 -7.24 -3.26
CA GLY A 16 0.70 -8.05 -3.62
C GLY A 16 -0.58 -7.30 -3.98
N ALA A 17 -0.56 -6.00 -4.32
CA ALA A 17 -1.78 -5.30 -4.80
C ALA A 17 -1.66 -4.71 -6.21
N ALA A 18 -0.46 -4.46 -6.72
CA ALA A 18 -0.24 -4.03 -8.11
C ALA A 18 -0.25 -5.19 -9.13
N ALA A 19 -0.91 -6.31 -8.80
CA ALA A 19 -1.09 -7.46 -9.69
C ALA A 19 -2.30 -7.28 -10.65
N PHE A 20 -2.61 -6.04 -11.02
CA PHE A 20 -3.61 -5.70 -12.03
C PHE A 20 -3.01 -5.04 -13.27
N THR A 21 -1.77 -5.41 -13.62
CA THR A 21 -1.46 -5.51 -15.05
C THR A 21 -2.22 -6.71 -15.59
N VAL A 22 -3.33 -6.42 -16.28
CA VAL A 22 -4.24 -7.35 -16.96
C VAL A 22 -3.44 -8.39 -17.76
N ALA A 23 -3.13 -9.52 -17.15
CA ALA A 23 -2.64 -10.71 -17.82
C ALA A 23 -3.78 -11.73 -17.87
N ILE A 24 -4.71 -11.53 -18.80
CA ILE A 24 -5.56 -12.61 -19.32
C ILE A 24 -4.63 -13.59 -20.07
N ALA A 25 -3.80 -14.35 -19.35
CA ALA A 25 -3.07 -15.56 -19.79
C ALA A 25 -1.93 -15.97 -18.84
N ALA A 26 -2.16 -16.13 -17.54
CA ALA A 26 -1.23 -16.95 -16.75
C ALA A 26 -1.94 -17.67 -15.60
N PRO A 27 -1.68 -18.97 -15.40
CA PRO A 27 -2.23 -19.72 -14.28
C PRO A 27 -1.64 -19.15 -12.99
N THR A 28 -2.52 -19.00 -12.01
CA THR A 28 -2.26 -18.59 -10.63
C THR A 28 -1.25 -19.53 -9.96
N THR A 29 0.04 -19.30 -10.15
CA THR A 29 1.10 -19.96 -9.40
C THR A 29 1.83 -18.94 -8.56
N ALA A 30 1.65 -19.11 -7.26
CA ALA A 30 2.54 -18.68 -6.18
C ALA A 30 2.83 -17.17 -6.10
N LEU A 31 2.16 -16.48 -5.18
CA LEU A 31 2.79 -15.37 -4.46
C LEU A 31 2.30 -15.40 -2.99
N ALA A 32 2.74 -16.43 -2.26
CA ALA A 32 2.94 -16.31 -0.82
C ALA A 32 4.36 -15.79 -0.59
N HIS A 33 4.67 -14.62 -1.15
CA HIS A 33 5.80 -13.84 -0.67
C HIS A 33 5.34 -13.12 0.59
N ASP A 34 6.25 -12.95 1.56
CA ASP A 34 6.02 -12.04 2.68
C ASP A 34 5.68 -10.68 2.10
N ALA A 35 4.41 -10.31 2.20
CA ALA A 35 3.93 -9.07 1.66
C ALA A 35 4.37 -7.97 2.62
N ASN A 36 5.40 -7.25 2.22
CA ASN A 36 5.83 -6.07 2.95
C ASN A 36 5.22 -4.81 2.33
N ILE A 37 4.89 -3.86 3.18
CA ILE A 37 4.54 -2.51 2.76
C ILE A 37 5.82 -1.70 2.92
N SER A 38 6.21 -1.00 1.87
CA SER A 38 7.31 -0.05 1.87
C SER A 38 6.94 1.14 1.00
N PHE A 39 7.29 2.32 1.49
CA PHE A 39 7.23 3.61 0.82
C PHE A 39 8.68 4.06 0.55
N ASP A 40 8.93 5.05 -0.32
CA ASP A 40 10.31 5.45 -0.63
C ASP A 40 11.03 5.84 0.68
N GLY A 41 12.20 5.24 0.94
CA GLY A 41 12.94 5.43 2.19
C GLY A 41 12.31 4.92 3.50
N PHE A 42 11.12 4.30 3.46
CA PHE A 42 10.39 3.90 4.67
C PHE A 42 9.86 2.46 4.61
N SER A 43 10.30 1.59 5.52
CA SER A 43 10.04 0.15 5.46
C SER A 43 9.43 -0.39 6.75
N PHE A 44 8.33 -1.14 6.63
CA PHE A 44 7.78 -1.94 7.72
C PHE A 44 8.45 -3.34 7.85
N ASN A 45 9.68 -3.43 7.32
CA ASN A 45 10.79 -4.29 7.75
C ASN A 45 10.70 -4.99 9.11
N ASP A 46 10.92 -6.31 9.23
CA ASP A 46 11.37 -6.86 10.54
C ASP A 46 12.87 -6.61 10.79
N ASP A 47 13.65 -6.32 9.75
CA ASP A 47 15.12 -6.18 9.79
C ASP A 47 15.59 -4.73 10.00
N GLU A 48 14.70 -3.74 9.90
CA GLU A 48 15.01 -2.32 10.03
C GLU A 48 14.37 -1.75 11.30
N ASP A 49 15.08 -0.87 12.02
CA ASP A 49 14.54 -0.23 13.21
C ASP A 49 13.54 0.86 12.79
N LEU A 50 12.25 0.52 12.89
CA LEU A 50 11.16 1.41 12.51
C LEU A 50 11.08 2.66 13.41
N LEU A 51 11.50 2.56 14.68
CA LEU A 51 11.54 3.72 15.57
C LEU A 51 12.63 4.70 15.12
N GLU A 52 13.82 4.19 14.79
CA GLU A 52 14.92 5.02 14.28
C GLU A 52 14.53 5.72 12.97
N GLN A 53 13.87 5.01 12.04
CA GLN A 53 13.34 5.60 10.82
C GLN A 53 12.31 6.71 11.10
N LEU A 54 11.34 6.47 11.99
CA LEU A 54 10.31 7.45 12.32
C LEU A 54 10.87 8.69 13.03
N ILE A 55 11.92 8.54 13.83
CA ILE A 55 12.63 9.68 14.45
C ILE A 55 13.41 10.47 13.39
N ALA A 56 13.93 9.81 12.36
CA ALA A 56 14.70 10.44 11.30
C ALA A 56 13.84 11.24 10.30
N LEU A 57 12.52 10.99 10.26
CA LEU A 57 11.61 11.72 9.38
C LEU A 57 11.48 13.18 9.82
N ASP A 58 11.73 14.09 8.89
CA ASP A 58 11.39 15.49 9.06
C ASP A 58 10.02 15.85 8.46
N ALA A 59 9.65 17.12 8.53
CA ALA A 59 8.36 17.60 8.03
C ALA A 59 8.21 17.46 6.50
N ASP A 60 9.31 17.55 5.75
CA ASP A 60 9.30 17.38 4.30
C ASP A 60 9.14 15.90 3.95
N ASP A 61 9.83 15.00 4.67
CA ASP A 61 9.69 13.54 4.51
C ASP A 61 8.27 13.06 4.83
N ILE A 62 7.65 13.61 5.88
CA ILE A 62 6.26 13.29 6.26
C ILE A 62 5.28 13.72 5.17
N GLU A 63 5.51 14.87 4.53
CA GLU A 63 4.65 15.33 3.45
C GLU A 63 4.84 14.49 2.18
N GLU A 64 6.08 14.12 1.83
CA GLU A 64 6.36 13.19 0.73
C GLU A 64 5.66 11.84 0.96
N LEU A 65 5.77 11.27 2.17
CA LEU A 65 5.08 10.03 2.53
C LEU A 65 3.55 10.15 2.40
N ARG A 66 2.98 11.29 2.81
CA ARG A 66 1.55 11.56 2.65
C ARG A 66 1.17 11.62 1.17
N GLU A 67 1.95 12.30 0.33
CA GLU A 67 1.72 12.36 -1.12
C GLU A 67 1.76 10.96 -1.75
N GLU A 68 2.75 10.12 -1.41
CA GLU A 68 2.83 8.74 -1.91
C GLU A 68 1.61 7.90 -1.53
N MET A 69 1.12 8.06 -0.30
CA MET A 69 -0.09 7.37 0.18
C MET A 69 -1.36 7.91 -0.48
N ALA A 70 -1.40 9.19 -0.82
CA ALA A 70 -2.50 9.78 -1.59
C ALA A 70 -2.50 9.28 -3.04
N ASP A 71 -1.34 9.20 -3.69
CA ASP A 71 -1.18 8.65 -5.05
C ASP A 71 -1.57 7.17 -5.10
N ALA A 72 -1.20 6.38 -4.09
CA ALA A 72 -1.65 5.00 -3.95
C ALA A 72 -3.18 4.87 -3.99
N ARG A 73 -3.90 5.84 -3.40
CA ARG A 73 -5.37 5.86 -3.42
C ARG A 73 -5.93 6.29 -4.77
N VAL A 74 -5.23 7.13 -5.52
CA VAL A 74 -5.59 7.48 -6.89
C VAL A 74 -5.45 6.25 -7.78
N ASP A 75 -4.33 5.54 -7.71
CA ASP A 75 -4.09 4.30 -8.46
C ASP A 75 -5.19 3.25 -8.22
N ILE A 76 -5.63 3.11 -6.96
CA ILE A 76 -6.74 2.21 -6.61
C ILE A 76 -8.05 2.64 -7.29
N ARG A 77 -8.34 3.94 -7.34
CA ARG A 77 -9.55 4.47 -8.00
C ARG A 77 -9.51 4.28 -9.51
N ASP A 78 -8.36 4.49 -10.11
CA ASP A 78 -8.16 4.26 -11.54
C ASP A 78 -8.34 2.77 -11.88
N ALA A 79 -7.82 1.87 -11.05
CA ALA A 79 -8.04 0.43 -11.21
C ALA A 79 -9.54 0.04 -11.09
N ILE A 80 -10.32 0.71 -10.24
CA ILE A 80 -11.78 0.51 -10.17
C ILE A 80 -12.43 0.92 -11.49
N ALA A 81 -12.07 2.09 -12.03
CA ALA A 81 -12.62 2.58 -13.30
C ALA A 81 -12.27 1.64 -14.47
N GLU A 82 -11.04 1.12 -14.51
CA GLU A 82 -10.61 0.14 -15.52
C GLU A 82 -11.41 -1.18 -15.43
N ILE A 83 -11.73 -1.65 -14.22
CA ILE A 83 -12.60 -2.82 -14.04
C ILE A 83 -14.00 -2.56 -14.60
N GLU A 84 -14.55 -1.36 -14.38
CA GLU A 84 -15.86 -0.98 -14.91
C GLU A 84 -15.86 -0.89 -16.44
N GLU A 85 -14.81 -0.31 -17.03
CA GLU A 85 -14.63 -0.27 -18.48
C GLU A 85 -14.53 -1.69 -19.07
N ALA A 86 -13.70 -2.55 -18.49
CA ALA A 86 -13.56 -3.94 -18.91
C ALA A 86 -14.89 -4.70 -18.83
N ARG A 87 -15.75 -4.41 -17.84
CA ARG A 87 -17.11 -4.97 -17.74
C ARG A 87 -17.98 -4.59 -18.93
N GLU A 88 -17.89 -3.36 -19.41
CA GLU A 88 -18.64 -2.93 -20.59
C GLU A 88 -18.13 -3.61 -21.87
N GLU A 89 -16.82 -3.72 -22.03
CA GLU A 89 -16.22 -4.35 -23.21
C GLU A 89 -16.61 -5.82 -23.38
N VAL A 90 -16.54 -6.61 -22.30
CA VAL A 90 -16.81 -8.06 -22.35
C VAL A 90 -18.28 -8.40 -22.55
N LYS A 91 -19.22 -7.45 -22.44
CA LYS A 91 -20.65 -7.69 -22.75
C LYS A 91 -20.87 -8.10 -24.20
N SER A 92 -19.99 -7.65 -25.09
CA SER A 92 -20.05 -7.96 -26.52
C SER A 92 -19.47 -9.34 -26.86
N ALA A 93 -18.71 -9.96 -25.95
CA ALA A 93 -18.01 -11.22 -26.16
C ALA A 93 -18.79 -12.41 -25.56
N PRO A 94 -19.09 -13.47 -26.35
CA PRO A 94 -19.74 -14.67 -25.83
C PRO A 94 -18.94 -15.30 -24.67
N GLY A 95 -19.55 -15.37 -23.49
CA GLY A 95 -18.92 -15.94 -22.28
C GLY A 95 -17.93 -15.02 -21.56
N GLY A 96 -17.61 -13.84 -22.11
CA GLY A 96 -16.63 -12.90 -21.54
C GLY A 96 -16.98 -12.47 -20.12
N ALA A 97 -18.24 -12.12 -19.87
CA ALA A 97 -18.72 -11.72 -18.55
C ALA A 97 -18.52 -12.80 -17.46
N VAL A 98 -18.71 -14.08 -17.80
CA VAL A 98 -18.56 -15.19 -16.84
C VAL A 98 -17.09 -15.42 -16.53
N ILE A 99 -16.23 -15.44 -17.55
CA ILE A 99 -14.78 -15.62 -17.39
C ILE A 99 -14.21 -14.49 -16.54
N MET A 100 -14.59 -13.25 -16.85
CA MET A 100 -14.10 -12.08 -16.12
C MET A 100 -14.55 -12.08 -14.68
N LYS A 101 -15.82 -12.43 -14.39
CA LYS A 101 -16.31 -12.55 -13.02
C LYS A 101 -15.49 -13.54 -12.19
N VAL A 102 -15.17 -14.71 -12.75
CA VAL A 102 -14.34 -15.71 -12.06
C VAL A 102 -12.92 -15.17 -11.81
N ALA A 103 -12.33 -14.52 -12.81
CA ALA A 103 -11.01 -13.92 -12.68
C ALA A 103 -10.96 -12.84 -11.59
N LEU A 104 -11.88 -11.87 -11.64
CA LEU A 104 -11.95 -10.78 -10.66
C LEU A 104 -12.28 -11.27 -9.25
N THR A 105 -13.17 -12.25 -9.12
CA THR A 105 -13.47 -12.86 -7.80
C THR A 105 -12.22 -13.53 -7.23
N THR A 106 -11.46 -14.27 -8.05
CA THR A 106 -10.21 -14.92 -7.63
C THR A 106 -9.17 -13.89 -7.22
N ALA A 107 -8.99 -12.84 -8.03
CA ALA A 107 -8.06 -11.76 -7.74
C ALA A 107 -8.43 -10.99 -6.46
N SER A 108 -9.72 -10.73 -6.22
CA SER A 108 -10.19 -10.07 -5.01
C SER A 108 -9.81 -10.84 -3.74
N ALA A 109 -9.91 -12.17 -3.76
CA ALA A 109 -9.54 -13.01 -2.61
C ALA A 109 -8.03 -12.95 -2.32
N VAL A 110 -7.20 -12.82 -3.36
CA VAL A 110 -5.75 -12.62 -3.22
C VAL A 110 -5.46 -11.25 -2.63
N VAL A 111 -6.07 -10.18 -3.15
CA VAL A 111 -5.92 -8.81 -2.63
C VAL A 111 -6.31 -8.76 -1.16
N GLU A 112 -7.47 -9.28 -0.78
CA GLU A 112 -7.94 -9.32 0.62
C GLU A 112 -6.96 -10.06 1.53
N THR A 113 -6.50 -11.24 1.12
CA THR A 113 -5.61 -12.07 1.94
C THR A 113 -4.26 -11.39 2.15
N THR A 114 -3.68 -10.86 1.08
CA THR A 114 -2.35 -10.23 1.11
C THR A 114 -2.39 -8.92 1.88
N THR A 115 -3.33 -8.04 1.57
CA THR A 115 -3.44 -6.72 2.21
C THR A 115 -3.83 -6.84 3.68
N SER A 116 -4.74 -7.75 4.05
CA SER A 116 -5.13 -7.96 5.46
C SER A 116 -3.96 -8.35 6.34
N ARG A 117 -3.05 -9.20 5.85
CA ARG A 117 -1.84 -9.60 6.59
C ARG A 117 -0.87 -8.43 6.72
N ALA A 118 -0.62 -7.73 5.61
CA ALA A 118 0.29 -6.60 5.58
C ALA A 118 -0.17 -5.48 6.54
N PHE A 119 -1.43 -5.07 6.47
CA PHE A 119 -1.97 -4.07 7.40
C PHE A 119 -1.96 -4.52 8.86
N LYS A 120 -2.20 -5.80 9.14
CA LYS A 120 -2.08 -6.33 10.51
C LYS A 120 -0.64 -6.30 11.00
N LYS A 121 0.35 -6.54 10.13
CA LYS A 121 1.77 -6.39 10.46
C LYS A 121 2.07 -4.92 10.79
N VAL A 122 1.79 -4.02 9.86
CA VAL A 122 2.03 -2.58 10.01
C VAL A 122 1.38 -2.01 11.28
N LYS A 123 0.10 -2.33 11.54
CA LYS A 123 -0.58 -1.85 12.76
C LYS A 123 0.07 -2.35 14.05
N ARG A 124 0.63 -3.57 14.05
CA ARG A 124 1.35 -4.11 15.20
C ARG A 124 2.69 -3.42 15.39
N GLU A 125 3.44 -3.19 14.31
CA GLU A 125 4.72 -2.48 14.37
C GLU A 125 4.53 -1.02 14.81
N LEU A 126 3.54 -0.30 14.27
CA LEU A 126 3.22 1.06 14.74
C LEU A 126 2.84 1.10 16.23
N ALA A 127 2.09 0.12 16.72
CA ALA A 127 1.74 0.02 18.14
C ALA A 127 2.92 -0.43 19.02
N ARG A 128 3.91 -1.11 18.45
CA ARG A 128 5.16 -1.44 19.11
C ARG A 128 6.03 -0.19 19.22
N VAL A 129 6.26 0.51 18.11
CA VAL A 129 7.08 1.73 18.06
C VAL A 129 6.50 2.83 18.94
N GLU A 130 5.19 3.03 18.97
CA GLU A 130 4.59 4.03 19.87
C GLU A 130 4.88 3.73 21.35
N ARG A 131 4.94 2.46 21.74
CA ARG A 131 5.34 2.08 23.10
C ARG A 131 6.83 2.31 23.35
N GLU A 132 7.68 1.92 22.39
CA GLU A 132 9.13 2.14 22.48
C GLU A 132 9.48 3.64 22.51
N LEU A 133 8.79 4.48 21.73
CA LEU A 133 8.89 5.94 21.75
C LEU A 133 8.50 6.51 23.12
N ALA A 134 7.43 5.99 23.74
CA ALA A 134 7.01 6.41 25.07
C ALA A 134 8.05 6.06 26.15
N ASP A 135 8.64 4.86 26.07
CA ASP A 135 9.66 4.37 26.99
C ASP A 135 10.99 5.13 26.85
N THR A 136 11.28 5.66 25.67
CA THR A 136 12.52 6.40 25.33
C THR A 136 12.35 7.92 25.27
N ARG A 137 11.20 8.43 25.71
CA ARG A 137 10.86 9.86 25.63
C ARG A 137 11.92 10.80 26.22
N GLU A 138 12.51 10.43 27.36
CA GLU A 138 13.54 11.27 28.01
C GLU A 138 14.83 11.37 27.17
N SER A 139 15.21 10.29 26.49
CA SER A 139 16.42 10.26 25.65
C SER A 139 16.24 10.93 24.29
N VAL A 140 15.04 10.86 23.72
CA VAL A 140 14.70 11.44 22.40
C VAL A 140 14.38 12.94 22.54
N GLY A 141 13.86 13.38 23.68
CA GLY A 141 13.53 14.78 23.93
C GLY A 141 12.15 15.17 23.40
N GLU A 142 11.62 16.30 23.89
CA GLU A 142 10.20 16.66 23.69
C GLU A 142 9.84 16.99 22.24
N ALA A 143 10.77 17.60 21.49
CA ALA A 143 10.54 17.99 20.10
C ALA A 143 10.44 16.77 19.18
N GLU A 144 11.49 15.93 19.17
CA GLU A 144 11.53 14.69 18.39
C GLU A 144 10.38 13.75 18.79
N PHE A 145 10.04 13.66 20.08
CA PHE A 145 8.88 12.89 20.54
C PHE A 145 7.56 13.39 19.93
N ALA A 146 7.35 14.70 19.89
CA ALA A 146 6.13 15.29 19.33
C ALA A 146 6.07 15.09 17.81
N GLU A 147 7.17 15.30 17.09
CA GLU A 147 7.27 15.11 15.64
C GLU A 147 7.04 13.64 15.26
N THR A 148 7.71 12.71 15.93
CA THR A 148 7.54 11.27 15.71
C THR A 148 6.10 10.82 16.00
N THR A 149 5.46 11.37 17.04
CA THR A 149 4.05 11.08 17.33
C THR A 149 3.14 11.54 16.20
N LEU A 150 3.37 12.74 15.66
CA LEU A 150 2.61 13.27 14.52
C LEU A 150 2.80 12.41 13.26
N ALA A 151 4.03 11.93 13.00
CA ALA A 151 4.32 11.01 11.90
C ALA A 151 3.54 9.69 12.04
N ILE A 152 3.55 9.09 13.23
CA ILE A 152 2.78 7.86 13.53
C ILE A 152 1.28 8.06 13.31
N ASP A 153 0.73 9.18 13.80
CA ASP A 153 -0.69 9.48 13.64
C ASP A 153 -1.09 9.71 12.18
N MET A 154 -0.26 10.43 11.41
CA MET A 154 -0.44 10.61 9.97
C MET A 154 -0.46 9.26 9.25
N ILE A 155 0.54 8.41 9.49
CA ILE A 155 0.64 7.09 8.85
C ILE A 155 -0.60 6.24 9.17
N ARG A 156 -1.11 6.31 10.42
CA ARG A 156 -2.34 5.59 10.80
C ARG A 156 -3.56 6.06 10.02
N GLU A 157 -3.72 7.37 9.87
CA GLU A 157 -4.81 7.97 9.12
C GLU A 157 -4.77 7.54 7.65
N GLU A 158 -3.62 7.69 7.00
CA GLU A 158 -3.46 7.35 5.59
C GLU A 158 -3.58 5.84 5.33
N LEU A 159 -3.06 4.99 6.21
CA LEU A 159 -3.27 3.54 6.11
C LEU A 159 -4.77 3.18 6.21
N ALA A 160 -5.54 3.85 7.08
CA ALA A 160 -6.97 3.63 7.17
C ALA A 160 -7.71 4.07 5.89
N ALA A 161 -7.27 5.16 5.26
CA ALA A 161 -7.79 5.62 3.99
C ALA A 161 -7.48 4.62 2.85
N ILE A 162 -6.25 4.11 2.75
CA ILE A 162 -5.88 3.07 1.77
C ILE A 162 -6.67 1.78 2.01
N GLN A 163 -6.86 1.36 3.26
CA GLN A 163 -7.68 0.19 3.59
C GLN A 163 -9.13 0.34 3.09
N THR A 164 -9.67 1.55 3.17
CA THR A 164 -11.01 1.85 2.67
C THR A 164 -11.04 1.75 1.14
N SER A 165 -10.10 2.38 0.44
CA SER A 165 -9.99 2.29 -1.02
C SER A 165 -9.83 0.84 -1.51
N LEU A 166 -9.03 0.02 -0.81
CA LEU A 166 -8.86 -1.39 -1.16
C LEU A 166 -10.13 -2.21 -0.94
N ALA A 167 -10.93 -1.88 0.08
CA ALA A 167 -12.23 -2.51 0.27
C ALA A 167 -13.16 -2.19 -0.92
N GLU A 168 -13.23 -0.93 -1.34
CA GLU A 168 -13.98 -0.49 -2.52
C GLU A 168 -13.51 -1.23 -3.79
N LEU A 169 -12.21 -1.38 -3.98
CA LEU A 169 -11.63 -2.15 -5.09
C LEU A 169 -12.08 -3.62 -5.06
N THR A 170 -12.01 -4.27 -3.89
CA THR A 170 -12.43 -5.67 -3.77
C THR A 170 -13.93 -5.85 -4.00
N ASP A 171 -14.74 -4.87 -3.61
CA ASP A 171 -16.18 -4.86 -3.90
C ASP A 171 -16.44 -4.68 -5.40
N ALA A 172 -15.73 -3.77 -6.05
CA ALA A 172 -15.81 -3.56 -7.51
C ALA A 172 -15.39 -4.82 -8.29
N MET A 173 -14.40 -5.58 -7.83
CA MET A 173 -14.02 -6.87 -8.42
C MET A 173 -15.11 -7.94 -8.26
N LYS A 174 -15.86 -7.92 -7.15
CA LYS A 174 -16.87 -8.95 -6.82
C LYS A 174 -18.25 -8.70 -7.41
N ALA A 175 -18.57 -7.46 -7.79
CA ALA A 175 -19.83 -7.09 -8.43
C ALA A 175 -20.18 -7.99 -9.63
#